data_AF-B7PWG0-F1
#
_entry.id   AF-B7PWG0-F1
#
_cell.length_a   1.000
_cell.length_b   1.000
_cell.length_c   1.000
_cell.angle_alpha   90.00
_cell.angle_beta   90.00
_cell.angle_gamma   90.00
#
_symmetry.space_group_name_H-M   'P 1'
#
loop_
_entity.id
_entity.type
_entity.pdbx_description
1 polymer ?
#
loop_
_entity_poly.entity_id
_entity_poly.type
_entity_poly.pdbx_seq_one_letter_code
_entity_poly.pdbx_strand_id
1 'polypeptide(L)'
;MSCANKPKISLQLGTKLNLENIQENNDVYLDCRVDAYPAVDEVSWQFNGQDLQASENLLVSKNFLVIQRVQTHHSGFYSCSAENAQGRTQGDTLQLRVQHC
;
A
#
# COMPACT_ATOMS: atom_id res chain seq x y z
N MET A 1 -27.38 -7.79 10.68
CA MET A 1 -27.48 -7.68 9.21
C MET A 1 -26.51 -6.58 8.79
N SER A 2 -25.40 -6.92 8.15
CA SER A 2 -24.46 -5.91 7.63
C SER A 2 -24.94 -5.46 6.25
N CYS A 3 -25.05 -4.15 6.04
CA CYS A 3 -25.40 -3.61 4.73
C CYS A 3 -24.23 -3.75 3.76
N ALA A 4 -24.50 -4.17 2.53
CA ALA A 4 -23.50 -4.19 1.47
C ALA A 4 -22.96 -2.77 1.24
N ASN A 5 -21.64 -2.67 1.08
CA ASN A 5 -20.93 -1.42 0.88
C ASN A 5 -19.72 -1.63 -0.03
N LYS A 6 -19.34 -0.54 -0.72
CA LYS A 6 -18.08 -0.48 -1.46
C LYS A 6 -16.91 -0.49 -0.48
N PRO A 7 -15.73 -0.99 -0.88
CA PRO A 7 -14.56 -0.98 -0.03
C PRO A 7 -14.20 0.44 0.41
N LYS A 8 -13.88 0.61 1.69
CA LYS A 8 -13.25 1.82 2.24
C LYS A 8 -11.80 1.47 2.51
N ILE A 9 -10.90 2.30 1.99
CA ILE A 9 -9.47 1.99 1.98
C ILE A 9 -8.74 3.06 2.77
N SER A 10 -7.83 2.64 3.64
CA SER A 10 -6.87 3.53 4.30
C SER A 10 -5.47 2.95 4.19
N LEU A 11 -4.55 3.76 3.66
CA LEU A 11 -3.15 3.41 3.49
C LEU A 11 -2.33 4.05 4.60
N GLN A 12 -1.50 3.26 5.28
CA GLN A 12 -0.67 3.72 6.38
C GLN A 12 0.70 3.02 6.36
N LEU A 13 1.70 3.65 6.99
CA LEU A 13 2.96 2.97 7.26
C LEU A 13 2.84 2.01 8.44
N GLY A 14 3.69 0.97 8.42
CA GLY A 14 3.87 0.07 9.54
C GLY A 14 4.20 0.85 10.81
N THR A 15 3.66 0.40 11.94
CA THR A 15 3.62 1.12 13.24
C THR A 15 4.98 1.52 13.83
N LYS A 16 6.10 1.08 13.23
CA LYS A 16 7.47 1.41 13.65
C LYS A 16 8.17 2.43 12.75
N LEU A 17 7.54 2.88 11.68
CA LEU A 17 8.16 3.74 10.67
C LEU A 17 7.71 5.20 10.83
N ASN A 18 8.65 6.13 10.64
CA ASN A 18 8.37 7.56 10.55
C ASN A 18 8.44 8.00 9.09
N LEU A 19 7.34 8.52 8.55
CA LEU A 19 7.22 9.08 7.19
C LEU A 19 8.32 10.08 6.84
N GLU A 20 8.80 10.84 7.82
CA GLU A 20 9.75 11.92 7.63
C GLU A 20 11.21 11.44 7.70
N ASN A 21 11.45 10.19 8.12
CA ASN A 21 12.79 9.66 8.34
C ASN A 21 12.88 8.19 7.89
N ILE A 22 12.67 7.96 6.60
CA ILE A 22 12.92 6.66 5.96
C ILE A 22 14.32 6.69 5.37
N GLN A 23 15.27 5.98 5.96
CA GLN A 23 16.64 5.87 5.45
C GLN A 23 16.81 4.66 4.53
N GLU A 24 17.69 4.78 3.54
CA GLU A 24 18.06 3.67 2.66
C GLU A 24 18.54 2.43 3.44
N ASN A 25 18.40 1.26 2.82
CA ASN A 25 18.75 -0.06 3.34
C ASN A 25 17.90 -0.57 4.51
N ASN A 26 16.92 0.20 4.99
CA ASN A 26 15.90 -0.29 5.90
C ASN A 26 14.72 -0.92 5.16
N ASP A 27 13.94 -1.73 5.87
CA ASP A 27 12.70 -2.29 5.34
C ASP A 27 11.54 -1.33 5.57
N VAL A 28 10.73 -1.13 4.54
CA VAL A 28 9.51 -0.31 4.59
C VAL A 28 8.30 -1.22 4.49
N TYR A 29 7.32 -0.96 5.36
CA TYR A 29 6.06 -1.70 5.43
C TYR A 29 4.92 -0.72 5.20
N LEU A 30 4.08 -0.97 4.19
CA LEU A 30 2.83 -0.25 3.97
C LEU A 30 1.66 -1.21 4.24
N ASP A 31 0.65 -0.74 4.96
CA ASP A 31 -0.58 -1.46 5.30
C ASP A 31 -1.77 -0.80 4.62
N CYS A 32 -2.43 -1.57 3.75
CA CYS A 32 -3.68 -1.22 3.10
C CYS A 32 -4.83 -1.88 3.86
N ARG A 33 -5.51 -1.08 4.69
CA ARG A 33 -6.68 -1.52 5.42
C ARG A 33 -7.92 -1.35 4.55
N VAL A 34 -8.67 -2.43 4.39
CA VAL A 34 -9.89 -2.48 3.60
C VAL A 34 -11.06 -2.86 4.50
N ASP A 35 -12.03 -1.95 4.64
CA ASP A 35 -13.33 -2.23 5.26
C ASP A 35 -14.38 -2.38 4.14
N ALA A 36 -14.92 -3.58 3.98
CA ALA A 36 -15.82 -3.92 2.89
C ALA A 36 -16.80 -5.03 3.29
N TYR A 37 -18.03 -4.94 2.79
CA TYR A 37 -18.98 -6.05 2.84
C TYR A 37 -19.77 -6.15 1.53
N PRO A 38 -19.73 -7.29 0.79
CA PRO A 38 -18.90 -8.48 1.00
C PRO A 38 -17.40 -8.19 1.02
N ALA A 39 -16.61 -9.10 1.59
CA ALA A 39 -15.15 -8.97 1.65
C ALA A 39 -14.53 -8.91 0.24
N VAL A 40 -13.36 -8.29 0.13
CA VAL A 40 -12.61 -8.21 -1.12
C VAL A 40 -11.73 -9.43 -1.28
N ASP A 41 -11.63 -9.93 -2.52
CA ASP A 41 -10.76 -11.06 -2.83
C ASP A 41 -9.34 -10.60 -3.14
N GLU A 42 -9.16 -9.41 -3.73
CA GLU A 42 -7.86 -8.91 -4.16
C GLU A 42 -7.70 -7.41 -3.85
N VAL A 43 -6.45 -7.02 -3.67
CA VAL A 43 -6.01 -5.62 -3.52
C VAL A 43 -4.88 -5.39 -4.52
N SER A 44 -5.01 -4.33 -5.30
CA SER A 44 -4.01 -3.93 -6.28
C SER A 44 -3.21 -2.76 -5.74
N TRP A 45 -1.89 -2.86 -5.76
CA TRP A 45 -0.96 -1.82 -5.36
C TRP A 45 -0.47 -1.03 -6.56
N GLN A 46 -0.24 0.27 -6.37
CA GLN A 46 0.27 1.14 -7.42
C GLN A 46 1.44 1.98 -6.93
N PHE A 47 2.41 2.21 -7.81
CA PHE A 47 3.54 3.10 -7.65
C PHE A 47 3.54 4.11 -8.78
N ASN A 48 3.46 5.39 -8.43
CA ASN A 48 3.39 6.50 -9.38
C ASN A 48 2.27 6.30 -10.43
N GLY A 49 1.13 5.75 -10.00
CA GLY A 49 -0.04 5.51 -10.85
C GLY A 49 0.06 4.27 -11.75
N GLN A 50 1.14 3.48 -11.64
CA GLN A 50 1.31 2.22 -12.36
C GLN A 50 1.16 1.02 -11.42
N ASP A 51 0.59 -0.07 -11.92
CA ASP A 51 0.42 -1.28 -11.13
C ASP A 51 1.76 -1.88 -10.70
N LEU A 52 1.90 -2.12 -9.41
CA LEU A 52 3.07 -2.77 -8.82
C LEU A 52 2.94 -4.29 -8.92
N GLN A 53 4.00 -4.92 -9.40
CA GLN A 53 4.16 -6.36 -9.41
C GLN A 53 5.22 -6.76 -8.39
N ALA A 54 5.07 -7.96 -7.82
CA ALA A 54 6.10 -8.51 -6.93
C ALA A 54 7.44 -8.62 -7.66
N SER A 55 8.53 -8.36 -6.94
CA SER A 55 9.90 -8.46 -7.42
C SER A 55 10.82 -8.93 -6.31
N GLU A 56 12.12 -9.11 -6.57
CA GLU A 56 13.09 -9.63 -5.60
C GLU A 56 13.09 -8.85 -4.27
N ASN A 57 12.91 -7.53 -4.32
CA ASN A 57 12.91 -6.65 -3.13
C ASN A 57 11.52 -6.12 -2.77
N LEU A 58 10.47 -6.58 -3.46
CA LEU A 58 9.11 -6.09 -3.29
C LEU A 58 8.13 -7.25 -3.07
N LEU A 59 7.68 -7.40 -1.83
CA LEU A 59 6.66 -8.39 -1.47
C LEU A 59 5.29 -7.71 -1.48
N VAL A 60 4.45 -8.14 -2.42
CA VAL A 60 3.08 -7.66 -2.59
C VAL A 60 2.12 -8.69 -2.00
N SER A 61 1.35 -8.29 -0.99
CA SER A 61 0.29 -9.09 -0.37
C SER A 61 -1.04 -8.34 -0.43
N LYS A 62 -2.15 -9.04 -0.12
CA LYS A 62 -3.51 -8.45 -0.11
C LYS A 62 -3.57 -7.21 0.77
N ASN A 63 -2.96 -7.23 1.95
CA ASN A 63 -3.08 -6.13 2.89
C ASN A 63 -1.78 -5.36 3.10
N PHE A 64 -0.65 -5.89 2.63
CA PHE A 64 0.66 -5.30 2.93
C PHE A 64 1.56 -5.25 1.71
N LEU A 65 2.35 -4.18 1.62
CA LEU A 65 3.48 -4.05 0.72
C LEU A 65 4.74 -3.95 1.56
N VAL A 66 5.73 -4.79 1.27
CA VAL A 66 7.05 -4.73 1.91
C VAL A 66 8.10 -4.40 0.86
N ILE A 67 8.83 -3.31 1.08
CA ILE A 67 10.01 -2.93 0.29
C ILE A 67 11.23 -3.26 1.13
N GLN A 68 11.95 -4.31 0.77
CA GLN A 68 13.14 -4.74 1.48
C GLN A 68 14.33 -3.88 1.05
N ARG A 69 15.14 -3.46 2.03
CA ARG A 69 16.35 -2.65 1.78
C ARG A 69 16.08 -1.46 0.86
N VAL A 70 15.12 -0.62 1.25
CA VAL A 70 14.62 0.50 0.45
C VAL A 70 15.77 1.37 -0.08
N GLN A 71 15.59 1.91 -1.28
CA GLN A 71 16.57 2.75 -2.00
C GLN A 71 15.90 4.04 -2.43
N THR A 72 16.67 5.10 -2.70
CA THR A 72 16.16 6.41 -3.17
C THR A 72 15.21 6.31 -4.36
N HIS A 73 15.43 5.39 -5.30
CA HIS A 73 14.55 5.17 -6.46
C HIS A 73 13.17 4.59 -6.11
N HIS A 74 12.97 4.08 -4.90
CA HIS A 74 11.66 3.70 -4.38
C HIS A 74 10.88 4.91 -3.83
N SER A 75 11.46 6.12 -3.82
CA SER A 75 10.70 7.32 -3.47
C SER A 75 9.62 7.59 -4.51
N GLY A 76 8.41 7.91 -4.07
CA GLY A 76 7.29 8.16 -4.97
C GLY A 76 5.95 8.06 -4.26
N PHE A 77 4.90 7.89 -5.06
CA PHE A 77 3.53 7.87 -4.61
C PHE A 77 2.99 6.43 -4.63
N TYR A 78 2.59 5.94 -3.47
CA TYR A 78 2.01 4.63 -3.29
C TYR A 78 0.51 4.76 -3.03
N SER A 79 -0.28 3.90 -3.67
CA SER A 79 -1.71 3.77 -3.38
C SER A 79 -2.13 2.30 -3.49
N CYS A 80 -3.27 1.98 -2.92
CA CYS A 80 -3.91 0.67 -3.10
C CYS A 80 -5.37 0.83 -3.50
N SER A 81 -5.89 -0.15 -4.22
CA SER A 81 -7.28 -0.21 -4.63
C SER A 81 -7.84 -1.61 -4.37
N ALA A 82 -9.14 -1.69 -4.12
CA ALA A 82 -9.83 -2.94 -3.85
C ALA A 82 -11.21 -2.91 -4.50
N GLU A 83 -11.71 -4.08 -4.86
CA GLU A 83 -12.99 -4.25 -5.53
C GLU A 83 -13.78 -5.40 -4.91
N ASN A 84 -15.08 -5.18 -4.71
CA ASN A 84 -16.04 -6.21 -4.37
C ASN A 84 -17.27 -6.10 -5.27
N ALA A 85 -18.29 -6.91 -5.02
CA ALA A 85 -19.54 -6.90 -5.79
C ALA A 85 -20.29 -5.54 -5.80
N GLN A 86 -19.95 -4.60 -4.93
CA GLN A 86 -20.54 -3.25 -4.90
C GLN A 86 -19.74 -2.24 -5.74
N GLY A 87 -18.50 -2.59 -6.12
CA GLY A 87 -17.64 -1.80 -7.00
C GLY A 87 -16.22 -1.62 -6.45
N ARG A 88 -15.43 -0.84 -7.19
CA ARG A 88 -14.03 -0.54 -6.89
C ARG A 88 -13.88 0.80 -6.15
N THR A 89 -12.96 0.82 -5.19
CA THR A 89 -12.49 2.04 -4.52
C THR A 89 -10.96 2.10 -4.60
N GLN A 90 -10.42 3.30 -4.75
CA GLN A 90 -9.00 3.58 -4.56
C GLN A 90 -8.81 4.37 -3.26
N GLY A 91 -7.84 3.96 -2.46
CA GLY A 91 -7.46 4.65 -1.23
C GLY A 91 -6.64 5.91 -1.48
N ASP A 92 -6.34 6.59 -0.37
CA ASP A 92 -5.45 7.73 -0.37
C ASP A 92 -4.05 7.39 -0.86
N THR A 93 -3.37 8.40 -1.39
CA THR A 93 -2.00 8.28 -1.89
C THR A 93 -1.01 8.68 -0.80
N LEU A 94 -0.04 7.82 -0.53
CA LEU A 94 1.05 8.05 0.41
C LEU A 94 2.33 8.41 -0.36
N GLN A 95 2.93 9.56 -0.04
CA GLN A 95 4.25 9.92 -0.58
C GLN A 95 5.35 9.32 0.29
N LEU A 96 6.10 8.37 -0.25
CA LEU A 96 7.30 7.83 0.38
C LEU A 96 8.51 8.66 -0.04
N ARG A 97 9.28 9.16 0.94
CA ARG A 97 10.54 9.88 0.71
C ARG A 97 11.68 9.14 1.39
N VAL A 98 12.56 8.55 0.60
CA VAL A 98 13.73 7.80 1.09
C VAL A 98 14.93 8.74 1.11
N GLN A 99 15.61 8.81 2.25
CA GLN A 99 16.77 9.64 2.48
C GLN A 99 18.05 8.83 2.33
N HIS A 100 19.00 9.40 1.59
CA HIS A 100 20.38 8.94 1.58
C HIS A 100 21.09 9.43 2.85
N CYS A 101 22.05 8.66 3.35
CA CYS A 101 22.90 9.06 4.46
C CYS A 101 24.01 10.02 4.03
#